data_AF-A0AAW5KVS2-F1
#
_entry.id   AF-A0AAW5KVS2-F1
#
_cell.length_a   1.000
_cell.length_b   1.000
_cell.length_c   1.000
_cell.angle_alpha   90.00
_cell.angle_beta   90.00
_cell.angle_gamma   90.00
#
_symmetry.space_group_name_H-M   'P 1'
#
loop_
_entity.id
_entity.type
_entity.pdbx_description
1 polymer ?
#
loop_
_entity_poly.entity_id
_entity_poly.type
_entity_poly.pdbx_seq_one_letter_code
_entity_poly.pdbx_strand_id
1 'polypeptide(L)' 'MKKYRPSMGKANVVEGETLLFPFRTLSNEISKIIGEVVSFDKTSDGLEYIEVNVGDKRIKRYVI' A
#
# COMPACT_ATOMS: atom_id res chain seq x y z
N MET A 1 3.98 -14.37 15.70
CA MET A 1 3.71 -13.69 14.41
C MET A 1 3.19 -12.30 14.68
N LYS A 2 3.82 -11.25 14.14
CA LYS A 2 3.26 -9.89 14.16
C LYS A 2 1.95 -9.91 13.35
N LYS A 3 0.85 -9.40 13.93
CA LYS A 3 -0.44 -9.29 13.24
C LYS A 3 -0.42 -8.01 12.40
N TYR A 4 -0.33 -8.15 11.08
CA TYR A 4 -0.44 -7.02 10.16
C TYR A 4 -1.91 -6.73 9.85
N ARG A 5 -2.27 -5.46 9.74
CA ARG A 5 -3.63 -5.04 9.41
C ARG A 5 -3.78 -4.96 7.87
N PRO A 6 -4.87 -5.48 7.28
CA PRO A 6 -5.17 -5.23 5.88
C PRO A 6 -5.51 -3.75 5.67
N SER A 7 -5.07 -3.15 4.57
CA SER A 7 -5.49 -1.78 4.19
C SER A 7 -6.98 -1.78 3.80
N MET A 8 -7.83 -1.12 4.59
CA MET A 8 -9.31 -1.16 4.43
C MET A 8 -9.88 0.04 3.62
N GLY A 9 -9.11 0.63 2.70
CA GLY A 9 -9.50 1.86 1.99
C GLY A 9 -9.48 3.11 2.88
N LYS A 10 -9.93 4.25 2.35
CA LYS A 10 -9.76 5.65 2.86
C LYS A 10 -9.87 5.90 4.37
N ALA A 11 -10.53 5.04 5.14
CA ALA A 11 -10.70 5.25 6.57
C ALA A 11 -9.53 4.64 7.34
N ASN A 12 -8.61 5.48 7.82
CA ASN A 12 -7.64 5.21 8.89
C ASN A 12 -6.27 4.62 8.49
N VAL A 13 -5.66 5.08 7.40
CA VAL A 13 -4.23 4.80 7.13
C VAL A 13 -3.40 6.03 7.51
N VAL A 14 -2.27 5.85 8.20
CA VAL A 14 -1.35 6.93 8.58
C VAL A 14 0.08 6.66 8.11
N GLU A 15 0.89 7.71 7.94
CA GLU A 15 2.33 7.56 7.65
C GLU A 15 3.03 6.81 8.79
N GLY A 16 3.98 5.95 8.43
CA GLY A 16 4.69 5.03 9.34
C GLY A 16 3.91 3.75 9.67
N GLU A 17 2.65 3.61 9.24
CA GLU A 17 1.89 2.39 9.48
C GLU A 17 2.38 1.25 8.57
N THR A 18 2.66 0.09 9.15
CA THR A 18 2.98 -1.12 8.40
C THR A 18 1.71 -1.94 8.14
N LEU A 19 1.32 -2.05 6.88
CA LEU A 19 0.10 -2.72 6.43
C LEU A 19 0.40 -3.87 5.47
N LEU A 20 -0.62 -4.70 5.25
CA LEU A 20 -0.60 -5.79 4.28
C LEU A 20 -1.40 -5.38 3.03
N PHE A 21 -0.72 -5.22 1.92
CA PHE A 21 -1.29 -4.77 0.65
C PHE A 21 -1.51 -5.95 -0.31
N PRO A 22 -2.74 -6.16 -0.80
CA PRO A 22 -2.98 -7.11 -1.89
C PRO A 22 -2.47 -6.54 -3.21
N PHE A 23 -1.95 -7.40 -4.09
CA PHE A 23 -1.61 -7.04 -5.46
C PHE A 23 -1.80 -8.25 -6.38
N ARG A 24 -1.97 -7.98 -7.68
CA ARG A 24 -2.14 -9.03 -8.69
C ARG A 24 -0.81 -9.36 -9.34
N THR A 25 -0.50 -10.65 -9.45
CA THR A 25 0.72 -11.15 -10.11
C THR A 25 0.52 -11.23 -11.63
N LEU A 26 1.62 -11.48 -12.35
CA LEU A 26 1.57 -11.79 -13.79
C LEU A 26 0.79 -13.09 -14.09
N SER A 27 0.72 -14.02 -13.12
CA SER A 27 -0.11 -15.24 -13.20
C SER A 27 -1.60 -14.99 -12.89
N ASN A 28 -2.03 -13.73 -12.75
CA ASN A 28 -3.40 -13.33 -12.42
C ASN A 28 -3.88 -13.73 -11.00
N GLU A 29 -2.95 -14.12 -10.13
CA GLU A 29 -3.22 -14.52 -8.75
C GLU A 29 -3.16 -13.31 -7.80
N ILE A 30 -3.92 -13.36 -6.70
CA ILE A 30 -3.87 -12.34 -5.66
C ILE A 30 -2.80 -12.73 -4.64
N SER A 31 -1.73 -11.95 -4.59
CA SER A 31 -0.66 -12.06 -3.59
C SER A 31 -0.71 -10.88 -2.61
N LYS A 32 0.07 -10.94 -1.54
CA LYS A 32 0.13 -9.88 -0.53
C LYS A 32 1.58 -9.48 -0.26
N ILE A 33 1.80 -8.20 0.00
CA ILE A 33 3.11 -7.65 0.38
C ILE A 33 2.95 -6.80 1.63
N ILE A 34 3.95 -6.85 2.51
CA ILE A 34 4.02 -5.98 3.68
C ILE A 34 4.73 -4.69 3.25
N GLY A 35 4.18 -3.55 3.64
CA GLY A 35 4.83 -2.29 3.38
C GLY A 35 4.48 -1.22 4.41
N GLU A 36 5.38 -0.26 4.56
CA GLU A 36 5.21 0.91 5.41
C GLU A 36 4.70 2.08 4.57
N VAL A 37 3.64 2.73 5.03
CA VAL A 37 3.09 3.92 4.37
C VAL A 37 4.04 5.09 4.59
N VAL A 38 4.48 5.73 3.52
CA VAL A 38 5.44 6.84 3.60
C VAL A 38 4.85 8.19 3.21
N SER A 39 3.83 8.23 2.36
CA SER A 39 3.18 9.48 1.96
C SER A 39 1.80 9.22 1.34
N PHE A 40 1.01 10.29 1.26
CA PHE A 40 -0.27 10.36 0.58
C PHE A 40 -0.22 11.44 -0.50
N ASP A 41 -0.73 11.14 -1.68
CA ASP A 41 -0.74 12.10 -2.77
C ASP A 41 -1.89 11.83 -3.75
N LYS A 42 -2.02 12.69 -4.76
CA LYS A 42 -3.09 12.65 -5.75
C LYS A 42 -2.50 12.76 -7.16
N THR A 43 -2.99 11.92 -8.06
CA THR A 43 -2.66 12.03 -9.48
C THR A 43 -3.31 13.28 -10.08
N SER A 44 -2.83 13.72 -11.25
CA SER A 44 -3.35 14.89 -11.96
C SER A 44 -4.82 14.76 -12.38
N ASP A 45 -5.31 13.54 -12.60
CA ASP A 45 -6.72 13.21 -12.87
C ASP A 45 -7.56 13.02 -11.59
N GLY A 46 -6.93 13.20 -10.42
CA GLY A 46 -7.62 13.29 -9.14
C GLY A 46 -7.80 11.97 -8.39
N LEU A 47 -7.08 10.91 -8.76
CA LEU A 47 -7.06 9.66 -8.02
C LEU A 47 -6.11 9.78 -6.83
N GLU A 48 -6.61 9.45 -5.64
CA GLU A 48 -5.80 9.45 -4.43
C GLU A 48 -5.01 8.14 -4.35
N TYR A 49 -3.75 8.24 -3.93
CA TYR A 49 -2.90 7.09 -3.76
C TYR A 49 -2.00 7.27 -2.53
N ILE A 50 -1.51 6.15 -2.04
CA ILE A 50 -0.49 6.09 -1.00
C ILE A 50 0.80 5.59 -1.61
N GLU A 51 1.91 6.13 -1.13
CA GLU A 51 3.23 5.57 -1.38
C GLU A 51 3.61 4.65 -0.22
N VAL A 52 4.12 3.47 -0.58
CA VAL A 52 4.41 2.40 0.36
C VAL A 52 5.82 1.90 0.11
N ASN A 53 6.66 1.94 1.14
CA ASN A 53 7.97 1.31 1.14
C ASN A 53 7.81 -0.19 1.40
N VAL A 54 8.14 -1.00 0.40
CA VAL A 54 8.04 -2.47 0.45
C VAL A 54 9.38 -3.16 0.67
N GLY A 55 10.39 -2.43 1.15
CA GLY A 55 11.75 -2.93 1.37
C GLY A 55 12.72 -2.59 0.24
N ASP A 56 14.02 -2.69 0.51
CA ASP A 56 15.11 -2.42 -0.45
C ASP A 56 15.01 -1.07 -1.18
N LYS A 57 14.51 -0.04 -0.48
CA LYS A 57 14.25 1.30 -1.02
C LYS A 57 13.27 1.31 -2.21
N ARG A 58 12.39 0.32 -2.31
CA ARG A 58 11.36 0.25 -3.35
C ARG A 58 10.07 0.88 -2.84
N ILE A 59 9.67 1.97 -3.49
CA ILE A 59 8.38 2.61 -3.27
C ILE A 59 7.37 2.10 -4.29
N LYS A 60 6.19 1.69 -3.81
CA LYS A 60 5.03 1.31 -4.63
C LYS A 60 3.87 2.24 -4.35
N ARG A 61 3.08 2.53 -5.39
CA ARG A 61 1.86 3.32 -5.31
C ARG A 61 0.65 2.42 -5.29
N TYR A 62 -0.25 2.65 -4.33
CA TYR A 62 -1.53 1.97 -4.23
C TYR A 62 -2.63 3.02 -4.28
N VAL A 63 -3.50 2.92 -5.28
CA VAL A 63 -4.68 3.80 -5.41
C VAL A 63 -5.69 3.41 -4.33
N ILE A 64 -6.28 4.40 -3.65
CA ILE A 64 -7.18 4.23 -2.49
C ILE A 64 -8.53 4.93 -2.64
#